data_AF-A0A7X3LDI4-F1
#
_entry.id   AF-A0A7X3LDI4-F1
#
_cell.length_a   1.000
_cell.length_b   1.000
_cell.length_c   1.000
_cell.angle_alpha   90.00
_cell.angle_beta   90.00
_cell.angle_gamma   90.00
#
_symmetry.space_group_name_H-M   'P 1'
#
loop_
_entity.id
_entity.type
_entity.pdbx_description
1 polymer ?
#
loop_
_entity_poly.entity_id
_entity_poly.type
_entity_poly.pdbx_seq_one_letter_code
_entity_poly.pdbx_strand_id
1 'polypeptide(L)'
;MAQEIELTVTLDAALAARLRAAAAERGWSAESLAAACVAQHLEVAIRHRVLVERMEQIDGAILDMAQAVGELGAPSAGIDLSKVCRLHKGDGVADPAP
;
A
#
# COMPACT_ATOMS: atom_id res chain seq x y z
N MET A 1 -8.31 -6.39 -31.93
CA MET A 1 -7.62 -5.13 -32.29
C MET A 1 -7.94 -4.13 -31.19
N ALA A 2 -6.94 -3.53 -30.56
CA ALA A 2 -7.20 -2.50 -29.55
C ALA A 2 -7.77 -1.26 -30.26
N GLN A 3 -8.79 -0.63 -29.66
CA GLN A 3 -9.35 0.61 -30.17
C GLN A 3 -8.41 1.75 -29.79
N GLU A 4 -7.72 2.35 -30.77
CA GLU A 4 -6.85 3.51 -30.57
C GLU A 4 -7.71 4.78 -30.48
N ILE A 5 -7.39 5.64 -29.52
CA ILE A 5 -8.08 6.92 -29.29
C ILE A 5 -7.03 8.03 -29.36
N GLU A 6 -7.30 9.06 -30.16
CA GLU A 6 -6.46 10.25 -30.24
C GLU A 6 -6.87 11.26 -29.16
N LEU A 7 -5.88 11.80 -28.45
CA LEU A 7 -6.06 12.78 -27.39
C LEU A 7 -5.17 13.99 -27.66
N THR A 8 -5.76 15.19 -27.67
CA THR A 8 -5.03 16.45 -27.77
C THR A 8 -4.88 17.05 -26.37
N VAL A 9 -3.64 17.33 -25.97
CA VAL A 9 -3.32 17.92 -24.66
C VAL A 9 -2.47 19.17 -24.82
N THR A 10 -2.73 20.18 -23.99
CA THR A 10 -1.91 21.39 -23.91
C THR A 10 -0.92 21.25 -22.77
N LEU A 11 0.36 21.35 -23.08
CA LEU A 11 1.45 21.29 -22.10
C LEU A 11 2.06 22.67 -21.91
N ASP A 12 2.56 22.92 -20.70
CA ASP A 12 3.46 24.04 -20.46
C ASP A 12 4.67 23.97 -21.41
N ALA A 13 5.14 25.14 -21.85
CA ALA A 13 6.20 25.25 -22.84
C ALA A 13 7.52 24.60 -22.38
N ALA A 14 7.88 24.74 -21.10
CA ALA A 14 9.10 24.15 -20.57
C ALA A 14 8.98 22.62 -20.48
N LEU A 15 7.80 22.11 -20.11
CA LEU A 15 7.54 20.67 -20.11
C LEU A 15 7.58 20.09 -21.52
N ALA A 16 6.95 20.76 -22.50
CA ALA A 16 6.98 20.34 -23.90
C ALA A 16 8.41 20.31 -24.46
N ALA A 17 9.24 21.30 -24.12
CA ALA A 17 10.66 21.33 -24.51
C ALA A 17 11.45 20.15 -23.93
N ARG A 18 11.26 19.86 -22.63
CA ARG A 18 11.90 18.71 -21.96
C ARG A 18 11.47 17.38 -22.55
N LEU A 19 10.18 17.21 -22.84
CA LEU A 19 9.66 16.01 -23.47
C LEU A 19 10.29 15.78 -24.85
N ARG A 20 10.35 16.83 -25.67
CA ARG A 20 10.99 16.76 -27.01
C ARG A 20 12.45 16.40 -26.93
N ALA A 21 13.21 17.01 -26.01
CA ALA A 21 14.62 16.68 -25.81
C ALA A 21 14.81 15.22 -25.39
N ALA A 22 14.04 14.76 -24.39
CA ALA A 22 14.10 13.38 -23.90
C ALA A 22 13.67 12.34 -24.94
N ALA A 23 12.72 12.69 -25.82
CA ALA A 23 12.31 11.85 -26.94
C ALA A 23 13.42 11.76 -28.00
N ALA A 24 14.04 12.89 -28.34
CA ALA A 24 15.14 12.95 -29.29
C ALA A 24 16.35 12.11 -28.85
N GLU A 25 16.72 12.15 -27.56
CA GLU A 25 17.78 11.29 -26.98
C GLU A 25 17.53 9.79 -27.17
N ARG A 26 16.26 9.39 -27.30
CA ARG A 26 15.83 8.00 -27.47
C ARG A 26 15.45 7.65 -28.90
N GLY A 27 15.52 8.61 -29.84
CA GLY A 27 15.06 8.45 -31.21
C GLY A 27 13.55 8.25 -31.34
N TRP A 28 12.76 8.74 -30.37
CA TRP A 28 11.31 8.61 -30.34
C TRP A 28 10.62 9.92 -30.73
N SER A 29 9.36 9.85 -31.13
CA SER A 29 8.51 11.04 -31.22
C SER A 29 8.11 11.53 -29.83
N ALA A 30 7.84 12.83 -29.70
CA ALA A 30 7.40 13.38 -28.41
C ALA A 30 6.05 12.77 -27.97
N GLU A 31 5.18 12.49 -28.95
CA GLU A 31 3.85 11.91 -28.75
C GLU A 31 3.94 10.47 -28.24
N SER A 32 4.82 9.64 -28.82
CA SER A 32 5.02 8.25 -28.38
C SER A 32 5.62 8.19 -26.97
N LEU A 33 6.58 9.07 -26.66
CA LEU A 33 7.11 9.18 -25.31
C LEU A 33 6.05 9.68 -24.32
N ALA A 34 5.22 10.65 -24.70
CA ALA A 34 4.13 11.13 -23.86
C ALA A 34 3.12 10.01 -23.55
N ALA A 35 2.71 9.23 -24.56
CA ALA A 35 1.81 8.10 -24.37
C ALA A 35 2.41 7.06 -23.40
N ALA A 36 3.70 6.74 -23.54
CA ALA A 36 4.40 5.83 -22.64
C ALA A 36 4.46 6.38 -21.20
N CYS A 37 4.77 7.67 -21.03
CA CYS A 37 4.80 8.32 -19.73
C CYS A 37 3.41 8.32 -19.06
N VAL A 38 2.34 8.59 -19.81
CA VAL A 38 0.96 8.56 -19.30
C VAL A 38 0.61 7.14 -18.84
N ALA A 39 0.90 6.12 -19.65
CA ALA A 39 0.65 4.72 -19.29
C ALA A 39 1.38 4.33 -17.99
N GLN A 40 2.67 4.65 -17.91
CA GLN A 40 3.49 4.36 -16.73
C GLN A 40 2.97 5.12 -15.49
N HIS A 41 2.67 6.40 -15.62
CA HIS A 41 2.21 7.21 -14.48
C HIS A 41 0.84 6.75 -13.98
N LEU A 42 -0.07 6.40 -14.90
CA LEU A 42 -1.38 5.87 -14.54
C LEU A 42 -1.27 4.55 -13.79
N GLU A 43 -0.40 3.64 -14.24
CA GLU A 43 -0.15 2.38 -13.54
C GLU A 43 0.34 2.61 -12.11
N VAL A 44 1.29 3.52 -11.91
CA VAL A 44 1.80 3.89 -10.58
C VAL A 44 0.69 4.50 -9.73
N ALA A 45 -0.10 5.43 -10.28
CA ALA A 45 -1.19 6.08 -9.56
C ALA A 45 -2.25 5.07 -9.10
N ILE A 46 -2.62 4.11 -9.96
CA ILE A 46 -3.57 3.04 -9.62
C ILE A 46 -3.02 2.16 -8.50
N ARG A 47 -1.76 1.70 -8.62
CA ARG A 47 -1.12 0.86 -7.60
C ARG A 47 -1.00 1.58 -6.26
N HIS A 48 -0.63 2.87 -6.29
CA HIS A 48 -0.55 3.71 -5.09
C HIS A 48 -1.91 3.83 -4.40
N ARG A 49 -2.99 4.07 -5.16
CA ARG A 49 -4.34 4.15 -4.58
C ARG A 49 -4.73 2.85 -3.88
N VAL A 50 -4.52 1.70 -4.53
CA VAL A 50 -4.82 0.39 -3.95
C VAL A 50 -3.99 0.13 -2.68
N LEU A 51 -2.74 0.60 -2.64
CA LEU A 51 -1.89 0.46 -1.46
C LEU A 51 -2.45 1.28 -0.29
N VAL A 52 -2.88 2.52 -0.52
CA VAL A 52 -3.50 3.37 0.51
C VAL A 52 -4.80 2.74 1.03
N GLU A 53 -5.69 2.29 0.13
CA GLU A 53 -6.95 1.63 0.52
C GLU A 53 -6.69 0.37 1.38
N ARG A 54 -5.64 -0.38 1.08
CA ARG A 54 -5.25 -1.56 1.88
C ARG A 54 -4.65 -1.17 3.23
N MET A 55 -3.88 -0.08 3.30
CA MET A 55 -3.34 0.40 4.57
C MET A 55 -4.47 0.78 5.52
N GLU A 56 -5.51 1.47 5.04
CA GLU A 56 -6.68 1.83 5.85
C GLU A 56 -7.41 0.58 6.39
N GLN A 57 -7.53 -0.48 5.59
CA GLN A 57 -8.11 -1.75 6.03
C GLN A 57 -7.25 -2.46 7.09
N ILE A 58 -5.92 -2.42 6.91
CA ILE A 58 -4.97 -3.00 7.88
C ILE A 58 -5.05 -2.24 9.20
N ASP A 59 -5.08 -0.91 9.16
CA ASP A 59 -5.20 -0.09 10.36
C ASP A 59 -6.49 -0.39 11.13
N GLY A 60 -7.62 -0.54 10.42
CA GLY A 60 -8.88 -0.99 11.00
C GLY A 60 -8.75 -2.36 11.68
N ALA A 61 -8.17 -3.34 10.98
CA ALA A 61 -7.98 -4.67 11.54
C ALA A 61 -7.03 -4.68 12.76
N ILE A 62 -6.00 -3.83 12.79
CA ILE A 62 -5.10 -3.67 13.93
C ILE A 62 -5.86 -3.11 15.13
N LEU A 63 -6.71 -2.10 14.93
CA LEU A 63 -7.55 -1.54 15.99
C LEU A 63 -8.54 -2.57 16.54
N ASP A 64 -9.20 -3.33 15.65
CA ASP A 64 -10.12 -4.40 16.04
C ASP A 64 -9.41 -5.49 16.84
N MET A 65 -8.20 -5.90 16.42
CA MET A 65 -7.38 -6.85 17.16
C MET A 65 -6.97 -6.30 18.54
N ALA A 66 -6.57 -5.03 18.62
CA ALA A 66 -6.20 -4.39 19.88
C ALA A 66 -7.39 -4.33 20.84
N GLN A 67 -8.59 -4.02 20.35
CA GLN A 67 -9.81 -4.06 21.13
C GLN A 67 -10.09 -5.49 21.65
N ALA A 68 -10.06 -6.50 20.78
CA ALA A 68 -10.32 -7.88 21.17
C ALA A 68 -9.33 -8.38 22.23
N VAL A 69 -8.04 -8.06 22.10
CA VAL A 69 -7.03 -8.38 23.12
C VAL A 69 -7.30 -7.64 24.43
N GLY A 70 -7.72 -6.37 24.38
CA GLY A 70 -8.10 -5.61 25.56
C GLY A 70 -9.30 -6.22 26.30
N GLU A 71 -10.33 -6.64 25.56
CA GLU A 71 -11.50 -7.32 26.12
C GLU A 71 -11.13 -8.66 26.76
N LEU A 72 -10.26 -9.45 26.13
CA LEU A 72 -9.74 -10.71 26.70
C LEU A 72 -8.97 -10.48 28.01
N GLY A 73 -8.22 -9.39 28.11
CA GLY A 73 -7.47 -9.02 29.32
C GLY A 73 -8.32 -8.40 30.43
N ALA A 74 -9.58 -8.05 30.17
CA ALA A 74 -10.43 -7.37 31.13
C ALA A 74 -10.86 -8.33 32.28
N PRO A 75 -10.78 -7.90 33.55
CA PRO A 75 -11.15 -8.74 34.71
C PRO A 75 -12.59 -9.23 34.69
N SER A 76 -13.47 -8.53 33.96
CA SER A 76 -14.90 -8.79 33.84
C SER A 76 -15.27 -9.72 32.69
N ALA A 77 -14.34 -10.14 31.83
CA ALA A 77 -14.68 -10.90 30.63
C ALA A 77 -15.15 -12.33 30.92
N GLY A 78 -14.83 -12.89 32.09
CA GLY A 78 -15.18 -14.27 32.44
C GLY A 78 -14.54 -15.32 31.50
N ILE A 79 -13.55 -14.90 30.70
CA ILE A 79 -12.89 -15.72 29.70
C ILE A 79 -11.72 -16.46 30.35
N ASP A 80 -11.71 -17.78 30.18
CA ASP A 80 -10.61 -18.66 30.59
C ASP A 80 -9.43 -18.51 29.62
N LEU A 81 -8.49 -17.63 29.96
CA LEU A 81 -7.28 -17.32 29.17
C LEU A 81 -6.40 -18.55 28.90
N SER A 82 -6.53 -19.64 29.68
CA SER A 82 -5.78 -20.89 29.45
C SER A 82 -6.18 -21.59 28.14
N LYS A 83 -7.38 -21.32 27.63
CA LYS A 83 -7.88 -21.85 26.35
C LYS A 83 -7.53 -20.97 25.15
N VAL A 84 -7.02 -19.75 25.41
CA VAL A 84 -6.73 -18.74 24.38
C VAL A 84 -5.22 -18.56 24.21
N CYS A 85 -4.45 -18.59 25.29
CA CYS A 85 -3.00 -18.44 25.27
C CYS A 85 -2.31 -19.82 25.22
N ARG A 86 -1.57 -20.10 24.14
CA ARG A 86 -0.73 -21.32 24.04
C ARG A 86 0.41 -21.34 25.06
N LEU A 87 0.89 -20.18 25.51
CA LEU A 87 1.91 -20.04 26.55
C LEU A 87 1.24 -19.43 27.78
N HIS A 88 1.07 -20.23 28.83
CA HIS A 88 0.51 -19.75 30.09
C HIS A 88 1.61 -19.53 31.12
N LYS A 89 1.36 -18.62 32.08
CA LYS A 89 2.29 -18.26 33.17
C LYS A 89 2.72 -19.46 34.04
N GLY A 90 2.07 -20.61 33.88
CA GLY A 90 2.44 -21.89 34.50
C GLY A 90 3.45 -22.75 33.73
N ASP A 91 3.86 -22.38 32.50
CA ASP A 91 4.74 -23.21 31.65
C ASP A 91 6.25 -23.06 31.92
N GLY A 92 6.64 -22.38 33.00
CA GLY A 92 7.98 -22.49 33.57
C GLY A 92 9.14 -22.09 32.65
N VAL A 93 9.50 -20.80 32.67
CA VAL A 93 10.93 -20.49 32.76
C VAL A 93 11.25 -20.57 34.24
N ALA A 94 11.95 -21.62 34.64
CA ALA A 94 12.49 -21.71 35.99
C ALA A 94 13.32 -20.45 36.26
N ASP A 95 12.98 -19.70 37.31
CA ASP A 95 13.85 -18.67 37.85
C ASP A 95 15.22 -19.31 38.13
N PRO A 96 16.33 -18.75 37.64
CA PRO A 96 17.64 -19.20 38.09
C PRO A 96 17.72 -18.93 39.60
N ALA A 97 17.84 -20.00 40.37
CA ALA A 97 18.04 -19.97 41.82
C ALA A 97 19.29 -19.11 42.18
N PRO A 98 19.34 -18.50 43.38
CA PRO A 98 20.27 -17.42 43.73
C PRO A 98 21.76 -17.78 43.63
#